data_AF-A0A924GJJ0-F1
#
_entry.id   AF-A0A924GJJ0-F1
#
_cell.length_a   1.000
_cell.length_b   1.000
_cell.length_c   1.000
_cell.angle_alpha   90.00
_cell.angle_beta   90.00
_cell.angle_gamma   90.00
#
_symmetry.space_group_name_H-M   'P 1'
#
loop_
_entity.id
_entity.type
_entity.pdbx_description
1 polymer ?
#
loop_
_entity_poly.entity_id
_entity_poly.type
_entity_poly.pdbx_seq_one_letter_code
_entity_poly.pdbx_strand_id
1 'polypeptide(L)'
;MNNTGPVAIQSGRVAIAGDWHGSISWAQSVIPRIHREAPDVDTIFHVGDFGLYPEAHSKGFLAAIDFWCKAANIRRVYVCPGNHEHWGELTKRFDAQPGQAVQLSSVVWVLPRGYRFTVSGKEWMSFGGAASLDREFRTPGVTWWPGGVATNADVDHAIA
;
A
#
# COMPACT_ATOMS: atom_id res chain seq x y z
N MET A 1 -7.67 -10.70 17.98
CA MET A 1 -6.51 -11.58 17.74
C MET A 1 -5.92 -11.14 16.41
N ASN A 2 -4.73 -10.53 16.44
CA ASN A 2 -4.08 -10.04 15.22
C ASN A 2 -3.45 -11.25 14.52
N ASN A 3 -4.00 -11.62 13.37
CA ASN A 3 -3.44 -12.68 12.55
C ASN A 3 -2.16 -12.14 11.90
N THR A 4 -1.00 -12.54 12.43
CA THR A 4 0.34 -12.13 11.98
C THR A 4 0.94 -13.10 10.96
N GLY A 5 0.20 -14.13 10.56
CA GLY A 5 0.59 -15.02 9.46
C GLY A 5 0.53 -14.31 8.10
N PRO A 6 1.17 -14.89 7.07
CA PRO A 6 1.13 -14.34 5.72
C PRO A 6 -0.33 -14.17 5.25
N VAL A 7 -0.61 -13.02 4.64
CA VAL A 7 -1.95 -12.69 4.13
C VAL A 7 -2.41 -13.80 3.17
N ALA A 8 -3.56 -14.40 3.46
CA ALA A 8 -4.18 -15.42 2.63
C ALA A 8 -5.58 -14.97 2.23
N ILE A 9 -5.74 -14.53 0.99
CA ILE A 9 -7.02 -14.10 0.42
C ILE A 9 -7.66 -15.31 -0.26
N GLN A 10 -8.81 -15.72 0.23
CA GLN A 10 -9.55 -16.86 -0.31
C GLN A 10 -10.31 -16.50 -1.60
N SER A 11 -10.73 -15.24 -1.74
CA SER A 11 -11.44 -14.75 -2.94
C SER A 11 -10.57 -14.85 -4.20
N GLY A 12 -11.17 -15.37 -5.28
CA GLY A 12 -10.56 -15.42 -6.61
C GLY A 12 -10.58 -14.10 -7.37
N ARG A 13 -11.28 -13.09 -6.84
CA ARG A 13 -11.38 -11.77 -7.46
C ARG A 13 -10.98 -10.69 -6.47
N VAL A 14 -10.05 -9.86 -6.91
CA VAL A 14 -9.52 -8.71 -6.17
C VAL A 14 -9.49 -7.50 -7.11
N ALA A 15 -9.57 -6.30 -6.55
CA ALA A 15 -9.32 -5.08 -7.31
C ALA A 15 -7.83 -4.73 -7.27
N ILE A 16 -7.31 -4.22 -8.38
CA ILE A 16 -5.95 -3.68 -8.48
C ILE A 16 -6.08 -2.19 -8.79
N ALA A 17 -5.35 -1.35 -8.07
CA ALA A 17 -5.33 0.10 -8.24
C ALA A 17 -3.91 0.65 -8.04
N GLY A 18 -3.65 1.88 -8.46
CA GLY A 18 -2.37 2.56 -8.29
C GLY A 18 -2.55 4.07 -8.43
N ASP A 19 -1.51 4.84 -8.11
CA ASP A 19 -1.39 6.25 -8.47
C ASP A 19 -2.49 7.17 -7.89
N TRP A 20 -3.00 6.86 -6.71
CA TRP A 20 -4.01 7.72 -6.07
C TRP A 20 -3.41 9.03 -5.53
N HIS A 21 -2.11 9.06 -5.22
CA HIS A 21 -1.39 10.27 -4.83
C HIS A 21 -2.05 11.05 -3.68
N GLY A 22 -2.72 10.37 -2.74
CA GLY A 22 -3.44 11.00 -1.63
C GLY A 22 -4.73 11.73 -2.05
N SER A 23 -5.20 11.53 -3.29
CA SER A 23 -6.39 12.19 -3.83
C SER A 23 -7.66 11.62 -3.19
N ILE A 24 -8.23 12.39 -2.26
CA ILE A 24 -9.52 12.07 -1.65
C ILE A 24 -10.59 11.99 -2.73
N SER A 25 -10.71 12.99 -3.62
CA SER A 25 -11.74 13.06 -4.67
C SER A 25 -11.71 11.84 -5.58
N TRP A 26 -10.52 11.34 -5.93
CA TRP A 26 -10.35 10.11 -6.69
C TRP A 26 -10.84 8.89 -5.91
N ALA A 27 -10.44 8.75 -4.65
CA ALA A 27 -10.91 7.67 -3.79
C ALA A 27 -12.45 7.65 -3.66
N GLN A 28 -13.08 8.83 -3.56
CA GLN A 28 -14.55 8.95 -3.49
C GLN A 28 -15.23 8.49 -4.79
N SER A 29 -14.53 8.53 -5.94
CA SER A 29 -15.10 8.11 -7.22
C SER A 29 -14.83 6.63 -7.49
N VAL A 30 -13.61 6.16 -7.24
CA VAL A 30 -13.16 4.83 -7.67
C VAL A 30 -13.66 3.73 -6.74
N ILE A 31 -13.69 3.94 -5.42
CA ILE A 31 -14.11 2.91 -4.46
C ILE A 31 -15.60 2.54 -4.64
N PRO A 32 -16.54 3.50 -4.73
CA PRO A 32 -17.93 3.17 -5.04
C PRO A 32 -18.11 2.51 -6.41
N ARG A 33 -17.26 2.87 -7.38
CA ARG A 33 -17.27 2.25 -8.71
C ARG A 33 -16.86 0.78 -8.65
N ILE A 34 -15.81 0.43 -7.91
CA ILE A 34 -15.38 -0.96 -7.67
C ILE A 34 -16.55 -1.77 -7.12
N HIS A 35 -17.24 -1.26 -6.09
CA HIS A 35 -18.38 -1.96 -5.51
C HIS A 35 -19.53 -2.15 -6.50
N ARG A 36 -19.85 -1.14 -7.30
CA ARG A 36 -20.92 -1.24 -8.30
C ARG A 36 -20.61 -2.25 -9.41
N GLU A 37 -19.36 -2.33 -9.85
CA GLU A 37 -18.94 -3.20 -10.96
C GLU A 37 -18.54 -4.61 -10.52
N ALA A 38 -18.14 -4.78 -9.26
CA ALA A 38 -17.68 -6.02 -8.67
C ALA A 38 -18.06 -6.08 -7.17
N PRO A 39 -19.35 -6.24 -6.83
CA PRO A 39 -19.83 -6.22 -5.44
C PRO A 39 -19.29 -7.38 -4.59
N ASP A 40 -18.73 -8.41 -5.21
CA ASP A 40 -18.06 -9.54 -4.58
C ASP A 40 -16.61 -9.23 -4.13
N VAL A 41 -16.02 -8.13 -4.63
CA VAL A 41 -14.66 -7.73 -4.27
C VAL A 41 -14.65 -7.04 -2.91
N ASP A 42 -13.92 -7.64 -1.97
CA ASP A 42 -13.73 -7.11 -0.62
C ASP A 42 -12.29 -6.61 -0.35
N THR A 43 -11.39 -6.76 -1.33
CA THR A 43 -9.97 -6.45 -1.16
C THR A 43 -9.42 -5.69 -2.37
N ILE A 44 -8.71 -4.61 -2.10
CA ILE A 44 -7.93 -3.84 -3.07
C ILE A 44 -6.44 -4.09 -2.84
N PHE A 45 -5.70 -4.41 -3.90
CA PHE A 45 -4.25 -4.26 -3.94
C PHE A 45 -3.88 -2.95 -4.62
N HIS A 46 -3.22 -2.07 -3.89
CA HIS A 46 -2.69 -0.81 -4.42
C HIS A 46 -1.21 -0.99 -4.77
N VAL A 47 -0.82 -0.78 -6.03
CA VAL A 47 0.49 -1.21 -6.57
C VAL A 47 1.57 -0.13 -6.63
N GLY A 48 1.34 1.02 -6.01
CA GLY A 48 2.31 2.11 -5.91
C GLY A 48 1.62 3.47 -5.81
N ASP A 49 2.34 4.48 -5.32
CA ASP A 49 1.92 5.88 -5.27
C ASP A 49 0.51 6.09 -4.69
N PHE A 50 0.30 5.47 -3.52
CA PHE A 50 -0.90 5.66 -2.72
C PHE A 50 -0.96 7.08 -2.15
N GLY A 51 0.21 7.67 -1.87
CA GLY A 51 0.35 9.04 -1.37
C GLY A 51 0.40 9.16 0.15
N LEU A 52 1.20 8.30 0.79
CA LEU A 52 1.48 8.37 2.23
C LEU A 52 2.53 9.46 2.52
N TYR A 53 2.14 10.72 2.48
CA TYR A 53 2.97 11.86 2.88
C TYR A 53 3.01 12.00 4.42
N PRO A 54 3.86 12.86 5.04
CA PRO A 54 3.93 12.99 6.50
C PRO A 54 2.55 13.16 7.16
N GLU A 55 2.41 12.67 8.41
CA GLU A 55 1.14 12.40 9.11
C GLU A 55 0.04 13.46 9.01
N ALA A 56 0.38 14.76 8.96
CA ALA A 56 -0.60 15.84 8.84
C ALA A 56 -1.43 15.77 7.54
N HIS A 57 -0.86 15.23 6.45
CA HIS A 57 -1.52 15.11 5.15
C HIS A 57 -2.25 13.77 4.99
N SER A 58 -1.70 12.69 5.56
CA SER A 58 -2.22 11.33 5.34
C SER A 58 -3.47 11.01 6.17
N LYS A 59 -3.71 11.68 7.31
CA LYS A 59 -4.83 11.36 8.20
C LYS A 59 -6.20 11.55 7.53
N GLY A 60 -6.40 12.68 6.84
CA GLY A 60 -7.65 12.96 6.13
C GLY A 60 -7.89 12.00 4.97
N PHE A 61 -6.83 11.65 4.25
CA PHE A 61 -6.89 10.68 3.16
C PHE A 61 -7.23 9.28 3.67
N LEU A 62 -6.52 8.77 4.67
CA LEU A 62 -6.81 7.45 5.28
C LEU A 62 -8.23 7.37 5.86
N ALA A 63 -8.71 8.44 6.49
CA ALA A 63 -10.10 8.50 6.97
C ALA A 63 -11.12 8.43 5.82
N ALA A 64 -10.84 9.09 4.69
CA ALA A 64 -11.68 8.98 3.50
C ALA A 64 -11.66 7.56 2.92
N ILE A 65 -10.49 6.91 2.84
CA ILE A 65 -10.38 5.51 2.41
C ILE A 65 -11.21 4.60 3.31
N ASP A 66 -11.06 4.73 4.64
CA ASP A 66 -11.82 3.95 5.61
C ASP A 66 -13.34 4.14 5.44
N PHE A 67 -13.79 5.38 5.27
CA PHE A 67 -15.21 5.70 5.04
C PHE A 67 -15.74 5.04 3.77
N TRP A 68 -15.08 5.25 2.63
CA TRP A 68 -15.55 4.74 1.35
C TRP A 68 -15.44 3.22 1.25
N CYS A 69 -14.37 2.63 1.79
CA CYS A 69 -14.24 1.17 1.83
C CYS A 69 -15.33 0.53 2.68
N LYS A 70 -15.65 1.12 3.84
CA LYS A 70 -16.77 0.66 4.68
C LYS A 70 -18.10 0.73 3.94
N ALA A 71 -18.38 1.82 3.22
CA ALA A 71 -19.59 1.97 2.41
C ALA A 71 -19.65 0.99 1.22
N ALA A 72 -18.49 0.59 0.70
CA ALA A 72 -18.32 -0.32 -0.44
C ALA A 72 -18.16 -1.80 -0.07
N ASN A 73 -18.26 -2.16 1.22
CA ASN A 73 -17.97 -3.51 1.73
C ASN A 73 -16.52 -4.00 1.43
N ILE A 74 -15.60 -3.08 1.22
CA ILE A 74 -14.18 -3.37 1.05
C ILE A 74 -13.54 -3.45 2.45
N ARG A 75 -12.99 -4.61 2.77
CA ARG A 75 -12.44 -4.94 4.09
C ARG A 75 -10.95 -4.65 4.21
N ARG A 76 -10.21 -4.69 3.10
CA ARG A 76 -8.75 -4.53 3.09
C ARG A 76 -8.28 -3.75 1.87
N VAL A 77 -7.33 -2.84 2.11
CA VAL A 77 -6.50 -2.21 1.09
C VAL A 77 -5.05 -2.54 1.42
N TYR A 78 -4.44 -3.41 0.63
CA TYR A 78 -3.02 -3.76 0.76
C TYR A 78 -2.20 -2.90 -0.19
N VAL A 79 -1.27 -2.13 0.35
CA VAL A 79 -0.47 -1.16 -0.40
C VAL A 79 0.95 -1.68 -0.57
N CYS A 80 1.35 -1.90 -1.82
CA CYS A 80 2.73 -1.95 -2.25
C CYS A 80 3.24 -0.49 -2.34
N PRO A 81 4.19 -0.06 -1.49
CA PRO A 81 4.67 1.32 -1.52
C PRO A 81 5.33 1.67 -2.87
N GLY A 82 5.09 2.85 -3.43
CA GLY A 82 5.79 3.40 -4.59
C GLY A 82 6.90 4.39 -4.18
N ASN A 83 7.18 5.38 -5.02
CA ASN A 83 8.16 6.44 -4.71
C ASN A 83 7.52 7.67 -4.03
N HIS A 84 6.19 7.80 -4.07
CA HIS A 84 5.44 8.88 -3.43
C HIS A 84 5.01 8.59 -1.98
N GLU A 85 5.70 7.69 -1.29
CA GLU A 85 5.51 7.37 0.11
C GLU A 85 6.62 7.96 0.99
N HIS A 86 6.30 8.26 2.24
CA HIS A 86 7.25 8.72 3.24
C HIS A 86 8.11 7.54 3.75
N TRP A 87 9.09 7.14 2.95
CA TRP A 87 9.95 5.98 3.24
C TRP A 87 10.65 6.07 4.59
N GLY A 88 11.04 7.26 5.06
CA GLY A 88 11.66 7.42 6.38
C GLY A 88 10.74 7.03 7.55
N GLU A 89 9.42 7.10 7.37
CA GLU A 89 8.44 6.62 8.37
C GLU A 89 8.11 5.15 8.14
N LEU A 90 7.95 4.74 6.88
CA LEU A 90 7.66 3.34 6.55
C LEU A 90 8.79 2.41 7.00
N THR A 91 10.06 2.76 6.75
CA THR A 91 11.21 2.00 7.20
C THR A 91 11.19 1.81 8.72
N LYS A 92 10.95 2.87 9.50
CA LYS A 92 10.84 2.76 10.98
C LYS A 92 9.74 1.79 11.41
N ARG A 93 8.60 1.80 10.71
CA ARG A 93 7.47 0.89 11.00
C ARG A 93 7.79 -0.55 10.62
N PHE A 94 8.47 -0.77 9.50
CA PHE A 94 8.93 -2.09 9.08
C PHE A 94 10.00 -2.64 10.03
N ASP A 95 10.95 -1.83 10.47
CA ASP A 95 11.98 -2.22 11.43
C ASP A 95 11.37 -2.59 12.79
N ALA A 96 10.29 -1.93 13.19
CA ALA A 96 9.55 -2.26 14.42
C ALA A 96 8.77 -3.57 14.33
N GLN A 97 8.42 -4.02 13.12
CA GLN A 97 7.67 -5.26 12.86
C GLN A 97 8.22 -5.99 11.61
N PRO A 98 9.46 -6.54 11.68
CA PRO A 98 10.13 -7.08 10.50
C PRO A 98 9.33 -8.20 9.82
N GLY A 99 9.24 -8.13 8.49
CA GLY A 99 8.54 -9.12 7.66
C GLY A 99 7.02 -9.09 7.76
N GLN A 100 6.43 -8.15 8.52
CA GLN A 100 4.98 -8.06 8.71
C GLN A 100 4.38 -6.88 7.94
N ALA A 101 3.13 -7.06 7.50
CA ALA A 101 2.34 -5.96 6.99
C ALA A 101 2.03 -4.97 8.12
N VAL A 102 2.17 -3.68 7.85
CA VAL A 102 1.95 -2.61 8.82
C VAL A 102 0.56 -2.01 8.62
N GLN A 103 -0.28 -2.08 9.65
CA GLN A 103 -1.59 -1.43 9.62
C GLN A 103 -1.46 0.09 9.80
N LEU A 104 -2.04 0.86 8.88
CA LEU A 104 -2.05 2.34 8.91
C LEU A 104 -3.42 2.92 9.28
N SER A 105 -4.49 2.19 9.00
CA SER A 105 -5.88 2.57 9.33
C SER A 105 -6.76 1.33 9.56
N SER A 106 -8.07 1.49 9.67
CA SER A 106 -8.96 0.32 9.87
C SER A 106 -8.93 -0.67 8.71
N VAL A 107 -8.75 -0.21 7.46
CA VAL A 107 -8.67 -1.09 6.28
C VAL A 107 -7.33 -1.05 5.56
N VAL A 108 -6.47 -0.05 5.77
CA VAL A 108 -5.21 0.12 5.03
C VAL A 108 -4.04 -0.58 5.70
N TRP A 109 -3.34 -1.40 4.94
CA TRP A 109 -2.15 -2.15 5.33
C TRP A 109 -1.05 -1.92 4.30
N VAL A 110 0.14 -1.51 4.74
CA VAL A 110 1.31 -1.36 3.88
C VAL A 110 2.19 -2.60 3.96
N LEU A 111 2.67 -3.07 2.82
CA LEU A 111 3.46 -4.28 2.69
C LEU A 111 4.96 -3.95 2.54
N PRO A 112 5.87 -4.54 3.34
CA PRO A 112 7.30 -4.34 3.16
C PRO A 112 7.81 -4.97 1.85
N ARG A 113 9.05 -4.61 1.47
CA ARG A 113 9.74 -5.28 0.35
C ARG A 113 9.91 -6.77 0.66
N GLY A 114 9.66 -7.62 -0.33
CA GLY A 114 9.75 -9.07 -0.18
C GLY A 114 8.55 -9.72 0.53
N TYR A 115 7.49 -8.95 0.86
CA TYR A 115 6.34 -9.51 1.56
C TYR A 115 5.57 -10.48 0.65
N ARG A 116 5.56 -11.76 1.02
CA ARG A 116 4.83 -12.82 0.30
C ARG A 116 3.43 -13.02 0.87
N PHE A 117 2.47 -13.23 -0.02
CA PHE A 117 1.07 -13.48 0.31
C PHE A 117 0.42 -14.40 -0.71
N THR A 118 -0.77 -14.90 -0.41
CA THR A 118 -1.52 -15.75 -1.34
C THR A 118 -2.87 -15.15 -1.71
N VAL A 119 -3.26 -15.34 -2.98
CA VAL A 119 -4.59 -15.01 -3.50
C VAL A 119 -5.11 -16.25 -4.23
N SER A 120 -6.17 -16.86 -3.69
CA SER A 120 -6.72 -18.15 -4.15
C SER A 120 -5.64 -19.22 -4.35
N GLY A 121 -4.78 -19.38 -3.35
CA GLY A 121 -3.72 -20.39 -3.35
C GLY A 121 -2.54 -20.10 -4.28
N LYS A 122 -2.54 -19.00 -5.04
CA LYS A 122 -1.38 -18.55 -5.83
C LYS A 122 -0.52 -17.61 -4.99
N GLU A 123 0.80 -17.77 -5.07
CA GLU A 123 1.76 -16.92 -4.38
C GLU A 123 2.01 -15.61 -5.15
N TRP A 124 2.14 -14.52 -4.39
CA TRP A 124 2.43 -13.17 -4.86
C TRP A 124 3.42 -12.50 -3.91
N MET A 125 4.08 -11.45 -4.39
CA MET A 125 5.05 -10.67 -3.60
C MET A 125 4.85 -9.18 -3.81
N SER A 126 4.88 -8.43 -2.70
CA SER A 126 5.07 -6.98 -2.72
C SER A 126 6.55 -6.67 -2.66
N PHE A 127 7.07 -5.94 -3.66
CA PHE A 127 8.48 -5.51 -3.65
C PHE A 127 8.64 -4.05 -3.29
N GLY A 128 7.79 -3.16 -3.80
CA GLY A 128 7.73 -1.75 -3.41
C GLY A 128 8.98 -0.90 -3.73
N GLY A 129 8.75 0.39 -3.91
CA GLY A 129 9.76 1.38 -4.27
C GLY A 129 9.86 1.59 -5.78
N ALA A 130 10.32 2.78 -6.14
CA ALA A 130 10.61 3.18 -7.51
C ALA A 130 11.62 4.34 -7.51
N ALA A 131 12.32 4.53 -8.63
CA ALA A 131 13.18 5.68 -8.82
C ALA A 131 12.35 6.91 -9.22
N SER A 132 12.52 8.04 -8.51
CA SER A 132 11.94 9.32 -8.92
C SER A 132 12.74 9.91 -10.08
N LEU A 133 12.10 10.06 -11.25
CA LEU A 133 12.72 10.65 -12.45
C LEU A 133 12.92 12.17 -12.32
N ASP A 134 12.13 12.83 -11.50
CA ASP A 134 12.17 14.28 -11.22
C ASP A 134 13.01 14.62 -9.98
N ARG A 135 13.89 13.71 -9.54
CA ARG A 135 14.75 13.85 -8.35
C ARG A 135 15.47 15.19 -8.30
N GLU A 136 15.92 15.70 -9.44
CA GLU A 136 16.67 16.96 -9.54
C GLU A 136 15.86 18.20 -9.12
N PHE A 137 14.53 18.11 -9.12
CA PHE A 137 13.62 19.18 -8.71
C PHE A 137 13.04 18.97 -7.30
N ARG A 138 13.52 17.96 -6.56
CA ARG A 138 12.98 17.58 -5.26
C ARG A 138 13.98 17.80 -4.12
N THR A 139 13.44 17.98 -2.92
CA THR A 139 14.23 18.16 -1.69
C THR A 139 14.30 16.83 -0.93
N PRO A 140 15.50 16.26 -0.73
CA PRO A 140 15.67 15.02 0.01
C PRO A 140 15.09 15.10 1.43
N GLY A 141 14.35 14.07 1.85
CA GLY A 141 13.68 13.99 3.14
C GLY A 141 12.40 14.84 3.26
N VAL A 142 12.05 15.61 2.23
CA VAL A 142 10.86 16.48 2.23
C VAL A 142 9.89 16.11 1.12
N THR A 143 10.34 16.12 -0.14
CA THR A 143 9.52 15.75 -1.31
C THR A 143 10.05 14.51 -2.03
N TRP A 144 11.24 14.04 -1.66
CA TRP A 144 11.87 12.82 -2.17
C TRP A 144 12.57 12.05 -1.06
N TRP A 145 12.46 10.72 -1.08
CA TRP A 145 13.13 9.84 -0.11
C TRP A 145 14.10 8.90 -0.83
N PRO A 146 15.42 9.00 -0.59
CA PRO A 146 16.41 8.11 -1.20
C PRO A 146 16.14 6.62 -0.93
N GLY A 147 15.62 6.30 0.26
CA GLY A 147 15.24 4.93 0.65
C GLY A 147 14.10 4.32 -0.18
N GLY A 148 13.42 5.11 -1.01
CA GLY A 148 12.40 4.62 -1.94
C GLY A 148 12.96 3.84 -3.14
N VAL A 149 14.24 3.98 -3.43
CA VAL A 149 14.92 3.18 -4.44
C VAL A 149 15.35 1.85 -3.81
N ALA A 150 14.96 0.73 -4.41
CA ALA A 150 15.40 -0.58 -3.96
C ALA A 150 16.92 -0.76 -4.16
N THR A 151 17.53 -1.51 -3.24
CA THR A 151 18.95 -1.88 -3.26
C THR A 151 19.13 -3.32 -3.74
N ASN A 152 20.35 -3.70 -4.11
CA ASN A 152 20.65 -5.11 -4.42
C ASN A 152 20.37 -6.03 -3.23
N ALA A 153 20.62 -5.58 -2.00
CA ALA A 153 20.30 -6.35 -0.80
C ALA A 153 18.79 -6.60 -0.64
N ASP A 154 17.95 -5.62 -1.02
CA ASP A 154 16.49 -5.82 -1.04
C ASP A 154 16.09 -6.90 -2.07
N VAL A 155 16.73 -6.90 -3.24
CA VAL A 155 16.50 -7.91 -4.28
C VAL A 155 16.94 -9.29 -3.80
N ASP A 156 18.15 -9.40 -3.27
CA ASP A 156 18.72 -10.66 -2.76
C ASP A 156 17.83 -11.25 -1.65
N HIS A 157 17.31 -10.40 -0.76
CA HIS A 157 16.37 -10.82 0.28
C HIS A 157 15.04 -11.32 -0.31
N ALA A 158 14.52 -10.67 -1.36
CA ALA A 158 13.22 -11.00 -1.94
C ALA A 158 13.23 -12.30 -2.77
N ILE A 159 14.37 -12.64 -3.39
CA ILE A 159 14.49 -13.83 -4.24
C ILE A 159 15.01 -15.08 -3.49
N ALA A 160 15.50 -14.91 -2.26
CA ALA A 160 15.88 -16.00 -1.36
C ALA A 160 14.66 -16.83 -0.92
#